data_AF-A0A945T3W7-F1
#
_entry.id   AF-A0A945T3W7-F1
#
_cell.length_a   1.000
_cell.length_b   1.000
_cell.length_c   1.000
_cell.angle_alpha   90.00
_cell.angle_beta   90.00
_cell.angle_gamma   90.00
#
_symmetry.space_group_name_H-M   'P 1'
#
loop_
_entity.id
_entity.type
_entity.pdbx_description
1 polymer ?
#
loop_
_entity_poly.entity_id
_entity_poly.type
_entity_poly.pdbx_seq_one_letter_code
_entity_poly.pdbx_strand_id
1 'polypeptide(L)' 'MQCLIVLGWLNTATSVKNMDLPGLFLHSLSGKRSDIWSVRVSGNWRVTFRFNG' A
#
# COMPACT_ATOMS: atom_id res chain seq x y z
N MET A 1 -9.70 8.87 9.85
CA MET A 1 -8.58 8.83 10.81
C MET A 1 -7.42 7.89 10.40
N GLN A 2 -7.59 6.96 9.43
CA GLN A 2 -6.55 5.99 9.04
C GLN A 2 -5.54 6.48 7.96
N CYS A 3 -5.86 7.53 7.18
CA CYS A 3 -5.02 7.95 6.04
C CYS A 3 -3.64 8.48 6.44
N LEU A 4 -3.56 9.22 7.56
CA LEU A 4 -2.30 9.81 8.03
C LEU A 4 -1.25 8.74 8.35
N ILE A 5 -1.71 7.60 8.87
CA ILE A 5 -0.85 6.47 9.22
C ILE A 5 -0.25 5.88 7.94
N VAL A 6 -1.07 5.58 6.94
CA VAL A 6 -0.60 4.99 5.66
C VAL A 6 0.41 5.88 4.96
N LEU A 7 0.21 7.20 4.95
CA LEU A 7 1.16 8.14 4.34
C LEU A 7 2.49 8.19 5.10
N GLY A 8 2.47 8.14 6.43
CA GLY A 8 3.68 8.07 7.25
C GLY A 8 4.51 6.81 6.98
N TRP A 9 3.87 5.65 6.87
CA TRP A 9 4.54 4.39 6.54
C TRP A 9 5.09 4.38 5.11
N LEU A 10 4.33 4.89 4.14
CA LEU A 10 4.82 5.02 2.76
C LEU A 10 6.05 5.92 2.69
N ASN A 11 6.11 6.99 3.49
CA ASN A 11 7.25 7.90 3.50
C ASN A 11 8.53 7.27 4.06
N THR A 12 8.42 6.26 4.94
CA THR A 12 9.58 5.58 5.54
C THR A 12 9.85 4.20 4.95
N ALA A 13 8.98 3.70 4.07
CA ALA A 13 9.09 2.38 3.48
C ALA A 13 10.29 2.30 2.51
N THR A 14 11.24 1.43 2.82
CA THR A 14 12.38 1.06 1.96
C THR A 14 12.11 -0.19 1.14
N SER A 15 11.00 -0.88 1.42
CA SER A 15 10.52 -2.00 0.63
C SER A 15 8.99 -2.12 0.72
N VAL A 16 8.39 -2.77 -0.27
CA VAL A 16 6.95 -3.10 -0.27
C VAL A 16 6.54 -3.88 0.99
N LYS A 17 7.41 -4.75 1.53
CA LYS A 17 7.12 -5.55 2.73
C LYS A 17 6.89 -4.69 3.98
N ASN A 18 7.44 -3.48 4.00
CA ASN A 18 7.23 -2.54 5.12
C ASN A 18 5.76 -2.06 5.19
N MET A 19 4.98 -2.25 4.12
CA MET A 19 3.56 -1.92 4.05
C MET A 19 2.63 -3.11 4.37
N ASP A 20 3.16 -4.29 4.67
CA ASP A 20 2.40 -5.49 5.03
C ASP A 20 1.94 -5.45 6.49
N LEU A 21 1.26 -4.37 6.86
CA LEU A 21 0.78 -4.15 8.21
C LEU A 21 -0.62 -4.78 8.39
N PRO A 22 -0.92 -5.33 9.59
CA PRO A 22 -2.25 -5.85 9.89
C PRO A 22 -3.36 -4.85 9.57
N GLY A 23 -4.35 -5.29 8.80
CA GLY A 23 -5.51 -4.47 8.42
C GLY A 23 -5.31 -3.57 7.20
N LEU A 24 -4.10 -3.45 6.64
CA LEU A 24 -3.87 -2.75 5.37
C LEU A 24 -4.10 -3.64 4.13
N PHE A 25 -4.20 -4.96 4.29
CA PHE A 25 -4.50 -5.91 3.21
C PHE A 25 -3.65 -5.65 1.95
N LEU A 26 -2.34 -5.64 2.12
CA LEU A 26 -1.40 -5.42 1.03
C LEU A 26 -1.54 -6.53 -0.02
N HIS A 27 -1.71 -6.15 -1.27
CA HIS A 27 -1.68 -7.07 -2.41
C HIS A 27 -1.21 -6.35 -3.67
N SER A 28 -0.61 -7.10 -4.58
CA SER A 28 -0.35 -6.62 -5.95
C SER A 28 -1.66 -6.62 -6.76
N LEU A 29 -1.75 -5.71 -7.71
CA LEU A 29 -2.83 -5.73 -8.69
C LEU A 29 -2.58 -6.83 -9.73
N SER A 30 -3.59 -7.16 -10.54
CA SER A 30 -3.51 -8.21 -11.54
C SER A 30 -3.26 -7.67 -12.96
N GLY A 31 -2.85 -8.57 -13.86
CA GLY A 31 -2.68 -8.29 -15.28
C GLY A 31 -1.55 -7.29 -15.56
N LYS A 32 -1.85 -6.26 -16.37
CA LYS A 32 -0.88 -5.22 -16.78
C LYS A 32 -0.39 -4.31 -15.63
N ARG A 33 -0.91 -4.49 -14.42
CA ARG A 33 -0.60 -3.68 -13.24
C ARG A 33 0.03 -4.51 -12.13
N SER A 34 0.59 -5.68 -12.44
CA SER A 34 1.21 -6.58 -11.45
C SER A 34 2.41 -5.99 -10.71
N ASP A 35 2.96 -4.90 -11.22
CA ASP A 35 4.00 -4.06 -10.64
C ASP A 35 3.45 -3.00 -9.66
N ILE A 36 2.13 -2.82 -9.60
CA ILE A 36 1.45 -1.87 -8.72
C ILE A 36 0.90 -2.61 -7.51
N TRP A 37 1.08 -2.00 -6.34
CA TRP A 37 0.62 -2.48 -5.05
C TRP A 37 -0.57 -1.66 -4.56
N SER A 38 -1.43 -2.29 -3.78
CA SER A 38 -2.62 -1.67 -3.21
C SER A 38 -2.75 -1.98 -1.73
N VAL A 39 -3.07 -0.97 -0.93
CA VAL A 39 -3.46 -1.10 0.48
C VAL A 39 -4.85 -0.52 0.74
N ARG A 40 -5.57 -1.11 1.69
CA ARG A 40 -6.88 -0.65 2.19
C ARG A 40 -6.67 0.36 3.30
N VAL A 41 -7.31 1.53 3.16
CA VAL A 41 -7.20 2.61 4.15
C VAL A 41 -8.44 2.70 5.03
N SER A 42 -9.64 2.74 4.44
CA SER A 42 -10.90 2.70 5.20
C SER A 42 -12.05 2.34 4.27
N GLY A 43 -12.97 1.47 4.72
CA GLY A 43 -14.10 1.05 3.88
C GLY A 43 -13.65 0.58 2.49
N ASN A 44 -14.09 1.26 1.43
CA ASN A 44 -13.74 0.98 0.04
C ASN A 44 -12.52 1.76 -0.48
N TRP A 45 -11.95 2.66 0.32
CA TRP A 45 -10.79 3.45 -0.08
C TRP A 45 -9.53 2.59 -0.20
N ARG A 46 -8.83 2.76 -1.32
CA ARG A 46 -7.57 2.09 -1.66
C ARG A 46 -6.52 3.13 -2.01
N VAL A 47 -5.30 2.91 -1.55
CA VAL A 47 -4.12 3.65 -2.02
C VAL A 47 -3.28 2.68 -2.83
N THR A 48 -2.97 3.07 -4.07
CA THR A 48 -2.12 2.30 -4.97
C THR A 48 -0.80 3.00 -5.17
N PHE A 49 0.30 2.25 -5.13
CA PHE A 49 1.64 2.78 -5.29
C PHE A 49 2.53 1.77 -6.01
N ARG A 50 3.61 2.26 -6.60
CA ARG A 50 4.64 1.44 -7.23
C ARG A 50 5.93 1.65 -6.45
N PHE A 51 6.65 0.56 -6.20
CA PHE A 51 7.98 0.64 -5.61
C PHE A 51 9.00 0.49 -6.73
N ASN A 52 9.70 1.59 -7.01
CA ASN A 52 10.89 1.57 -7.86
C ASN A 52 12.06 1.69 -6.89
N GLY A 53 12.80 0.58 -6.72
CA GLY A 53 13.98 0.54 -5.84
C GLY A 53 15.07 1.50 -6.29
#